data_AF-A0A2G2MY42-F1
#
_entry.id   AF-A0A2G2MY42-F1
#
_cell.length_a   1.000
_cell.length_b   1.000
_cell.length_c   1.000
_cell.angle_alpha   90.00
_cell.angle_beta   90.00
_cell.angle_gamma   90.00
#
_symmetry.space_group_name_H-M   'P 1'
#
loop_
_entity.id
_entity.type
_entity.pdbx_description
1 polymer ?
#
loop_
_entity_poly.entity_id
_entity_poly.type
_entity_poly.pdbx_seq_one_letter_code
_entity_poly.pdbx_strand_id
1 'polypeptide(L)'
;MKPIYCLVWFVMGSLLSACTNKSAPPDNVIDSPASAPALPKMEVKTLPLNKEAITAARLWYDRQGLDFKAISDMPLEQRAARLNQAVYAYCQHGSTPGHINNLFENCKAACGGYSYVLRGVLEATGIRTRYVNLYNIPNQGNHTVVEVEIDGRWPFYDPTFGAYFTDNGQADGKPLNVEEVAYWEKETEIGDLVLQSKKEKTDILTGTLSDMYQYDYDHPYMKVENYQAAETLWHEGMDQITILDIGLSIEDGLTKIGDFSAKTKSEMHAAYFRETGAILLDDDPRNDISFRTSYLYNSVRPSITTLTVDGTGTNQNFNVRLMFFNPHTKQTRIQMMALDKSAVYHGQQVIALPPGRSIVEVNFTAMEDVSRLAVRNMGPSILAYLYGIEVLAQ
;
A
#
# COMPACT_ATOMS: atom_id res chain seq x y z
N MET A 1 39.01 -9.56 29.59
CA MET A 1 39.50 -10.95 29.69
C MET A 1 39.13 -11.54 31.05
N LYS A 2 38.78 -12.83 31.06
CA LYS A 2 38.01 -13.65 32.04
C LYS A 2 36.49 -13.68 31.82
N PRO A 3 35.83 -14.84 31.96
CA PRO A 3 36.26 -16.18 31.54
C PRO A 3 35.19 -16.98 30.75
N ILE A 4 35.71 -18.04 30.13
CA ILE A 4 35.03 -19.13 29.42
C ILE A 4 34.28 -20.02 30.43
N TYR A 5 33.06 -20.46 30.10
CA TYR A 5 32.40 -21.60 30.76
C TYR A 5 32.44 -22.83 29.87
N CYS A 6 32.97 -23.91 30.45
CA CYS A 6 33.05 -25.25 29.88
C CYS A 6 31.75 -26.05 30.10
N LEU A 7 31.54 -26.94 29.13
CA LEU A 7 30.82 -28.22 29.14
C LEU A 7 30.29 -28.74 30.48
N VAL A 8 29.04 -29.21 30.43
CA VAL A 8 28.55 -30.31 31.27
C VAL A 8 28.17 -31.48 30.35
N TRP A 9 28.87 -32.60 30.55
CA TRP A 9 28.48 -33.95 30.16
C TRP A 9 27.35 -34.44 31.09
N PHE A 10 26.36 -35.15 30.55
CA PHE A 10 25.62 -36.15 31.31
C PHE A 10 25.26 -37.36 30.44
N VAL A 11 25.14 -38.48 31.14
CA VAL A 11 25.41 -39.85 30.73
C VAL A 11 24.16 -40.57 30.25
N MET A 12 24.42 -41.57 29.39
CA MET A 12 23.54 -42.64 28.92
C MET A 12 22.53 -43.16 29.95
N GLY A 13 21.28 -43.35 29.49
CA GLY A 13 20.27 -44.15 30.16
C GLY A 13 19.49 -44.97 29.12
N SER A 14 19.87 -46.24 28.98
CA SER A 14 19.27 -47.25 28.13
C SER A 14 17.91 -47.67 28.68
N LEU A 15 16.85 -47.57 27.88
CA LEU A 15 15.57 -48.26 28.13
C LEU A 15 15.06 -48.87 26.83
N LEU A 16 15.19 -50.20 26.75
CA LEU A 16 14.47 -51.07 25.83
C LEU A 16 12.97 -50.84 26.00
N SER A 17 12.29 -50.40 24.94
CA SER A 17 10.84 -50.41 24.87
C SER A 17 10.40 -51.23 23.65
N ALA A 18 9.46 -52.13 23.92
CA ALA A 18 9.01 -53.19 23.04
C ALA A 18 8.33 -52.66 21.77
N CYS A 19 8.73 -53.21 20.62
CA CYS A 19 7.98 -53.10 19.38
C CYS A 19 6.73 -53.98 19.46
N THR A 20 5.57 -53.39 19.73
CA THR A 20 4.27 -54.02 19.46
C THR A 20 3.75 -53.52 18.11
N ASN A 21 3.61 -54.43 17.15
CA ASN A 21 2.90 -54.21 15.88
C ASN A 21 1.44 -53.79 16.17
N LYS A 22 1.14 -52.49 16.02
CA LYS A 22 -0.23 -52.03 15.82
C LYS A 22 -0.50 -52.05 14.32
N SER A 23 -1.50 -52.84 13.93
CA SER A 23 -2.12 -52.84 12.61
C SER A 23 -2.49 -51.41 12.20
N ALA A 24 -2.12 -51.03 10.97
CA ALA A 24 -2.52 -49.77 10.37
C ALA A 24 -4.06 -49.64 10.35
N PRO A 25 -4.62 -48.47 10.69
CA PRO A 25 -6.03 -48.22 10.47
C PRO A 25 -6.35 -48.27 8.96
N PRO A 26 -7.57 -48.66 8.56
CA PRO A 26 -7.96 -48.70 7.16
C PRO A 26 -7.82 -47.30 6.54
N ASP A 27 -7.31 -47.26 5.31
CA ASP A 27 -7.25 -46.07 4.47
C ASP A 27 -8.64 -45.47 4.32
N ASN A 28 -8.96 -44.48 5.17
CA ASN A 28 -10.07 -43.60 4.92
C ASN A 28 -9.67 -42.74 3.72
N VAL A 29 -10.12 -43.15 2.53
CA VAL A 29 -10.16 -42.30 1.34
C VAL A 29 -11.04 -41.11 1.70
N ILE A 30 -10.41 -40.04 2.16
CA ILE A 30 -11.04 -38.73 2.27
C ILE A 30 -11.18 -38.28 0.82
N ASP A 31 -12.41 -38.35 0.30
CA ASP A 31 -12.76 -37.73 -0.97
C ASP A 31 -12.24 -36.28 -0.92
N SER A 32 -11.31 -35.95 -1.82
CA SER A 32 -10.81 -34.58 -1.95
C SER A 32 -12.01 -33.64 -2.00
N PRO A 33 -12.08 -32.62 -1.12
CA PRO A 33 -13.20 -31.70 -1.09
C PRO A 33 -13.38 -31.15 -2.50
N ALA A 34 -14.60 -31.29 -3.04
CA ALA A 34 -14.96 -30.77 -4.35
C ALA A 34 -14.39 -29.36 -4.48
N SER A 35 -13.57 -29.14 -5.50
CA SER A 35 -12.90 -27.86 -5.74
C SER A 35 -13.89 -26.73 -5.56
N ALA A 36 -13.63 -25.83 -4.61
CA ALA A 36 -14.49 -24.68 -4.36
C ALA A 36 -14.79 -23.99 -5.70
N PRO A 37 -16.04 -23.56 -5.94
CA PRO A 37 -16.38 -22.86 -7.17
C PRO A 37 -15.43 -21.68 -7.34
N ALA A 38 -14.79 -21.61 -8.51
CA ALA A 38 -13.89 -20.50 -8.82
C ALA A 38 -14.64 -19.19 -8.61
N LEU A 39 -14.06 -18.29 -7.81
CA LEU A 39 -14.62 -16.95 -7.62
C LEU A 39 -14.85 -16.31 -8.99
N PRO A 40 -15.97 -15.60 -9.20
CA PRO A 40 -16.22 -14.92 -10.47
C PRO A 40 -15.04 -14.03 -10.81
N LYS A 41 -14.47 -14.21 -12.00
CA LYS A 41 -13.36 -13.37 -12.49
C LYS A 41 -13.87 -11.93 -12.54
N MET A 42 -13.36 -11.10 -11.64
CA MET A 42 -13.68 -9.67 -11.66
C MET A 42 -13.08 -9.07 -12.93
N GLU A 43 -13.92 -8.43 -13.77
CA GLU A 43 -13.44 -7.79 -14.99
C GLU A 43 -12.54 -6.60 -14.62
N VAL A 44 -11.24 -6.72 -14.90
CA VAL A 44 -10.28 -5.64 -14.68
C VAL A 44 -10.50 -4.57 -15.74
N LYS A 45 -11.07 -3.42 -15.32
CA LYS A 45 -11.19 -2.24 -16.17
C LYS A 45 -9.83 -1.55 -16.29
N THR A 46 -9.30 -1.48 -17.50
CA THR A 46 -8.14 -0.62 -17.81
C THR A 46 -8.63 0.72 -18.35
N LEU A 47 -7.98 1.82 -17.97
CA LEU A 47 -8.16 3.12 -18.61
C LEU A 47 -7.00 3.35 -19.60
N PRO A 48 -7.09 2.89 -20.86
CA PRO A 48 -5.99 3.00 -21.80
C PRO A 48 -5.63 4.46 -22.08
N LEU A 49 -4.37 4.72 -22.36
CA LEU A 49 -3.90 6.04 -22.75
C LEU A 49 -4.53 6.47 -24.09
N ASN A 50 -4.72 7.78 -24.24
CA ASN A 50 -5.32 8.31 -25.45
C ASN A 50 -4.37 8.16 -26.67
N LYS A 51 -4.92 8.28 -27.89
CA LYS A 51 -4.15 8.09 -29.14
C LYS A 51 -2.95 9.02 -29.26
N GLU A 52 -3.04 10.22 -28.70
CA GLU A 52 -1.95 11.21 -28.74
C GLU A 52 -0.76 10.72 -27.90
N ALA A 53 -1.03 10.24 -26.68
CA ALA A 53 -0.03 9.65 -25.80
C ALA A 53 0.64 8.42 -26.42
N ILE A 54 -0.15 7.53 -27.05
CA ILE A 54 0.39 6.37 -27.78
C ILE A 54 1.29 6.79 -28.95
N THR A 55 0.91 7.84 -29.67
CA THR A 55 1.74 8.38 -30.77
C THR A 55 3.06 8.96 -30.23
N ALA A 56 3.00 9.74 -29.14
CA ALA A 56 4.19 10.28 -28.49
C ALA A 56 5.11 9.17 -27.92
N ALA A 57 4.53 8.11 -27.36
CA ALA A 57 5.26 6.95 -26.89
C ALA A 57 5.94 6.18 -28.03
N ARG A 58 5.33 6.10 -29.22
CA ARG A 58 6.00 5.50 -30.40
C ARG A 58 7.24 6.30 -30.82
N LEU A 59 7.16 7.62 -30.82
CA LEU A 59 8.30 8.50 -31.11
C LEU A 59 9.42 8.38 -30.07
N TRP A 60 9.11 7.96 -28.84
CA TRP A 60 10.13 7.68 -27.83
C TRP A 60 11.07 6.56 -28.27
N TYR A 61 10.57 5.49 -28.89
CA TYR A 61 11.41 4.40 -29.40
C TYR A 61 12.44 4.89 -30.42
N ASP A 62 12.00 5.68 -31.40
CA ASP A 62 12.87 6.27 -32.41
C ASP A 62 13.97 7.14 -31.77
N ARG A 63 13.61 7.95 -30.78
CA ARG A 63 14.55 8.82 -30.04
C ARG A 63 15.54 8.02 -29.20
N GLN A 64 15.13 6.89 -28.65
CA GLN A 64 16.02 6.01 -27.92
C GLN A 64 16.92 5.16 -28.82
N GLY A 65 16.67 5.18 -30.14
CA GLY A 65 17.36 4.33 -31.12
C GLY A 65 16.95 2.87 -31.03
N LEU A 66 15.71 2.61 -30.63
CA LEU A 66 15.18 1.26 -30.45
C LEU A 66 14.33 0.84 -31.64
N ASP A 67 14.55 -0.37 -32.15
CA ASP A 67 13.66 -0.98 -33.14
C ASP A 67 12.33 -1.36 -32.46
N PHE A 68 11.29 -0.58 -32.73
CA PHE A 68 9.96 -0.79 -32.19
C PHE A 68 9.41 -2.19 -32.50
N LYS A 69 9.65 -2.71 -33.72
CA LYS A 69 9.16 -4.05 -34.10
C LYS A 69 9.90 -5.12 -33.31
N ALA A 70 11.22 -5.00 -33.17
CA ALA A 70 12.01 -5.93 -32.37
C ALA A 70 11.52 -5.98 -30.91
N ILE A 71 11.26 -4.82 -30.27
CA ILE A 71 10.66 -4.77 -28.93
C ILE A 71 9.26 -5.40 -28.91
N SER A 72 8.41 -5.05 -29.89
CA SER A 72 7.03 -5.51 -29.98
C SER A 72 6.88 -7.00 -30.29
N ASP A 73 7.94 -7.68 -30.74
CA ASP A 73 7.95 -9.12 -30.99
C ASP A 73 8.52 -9.92 -29.80
N MET A 74 9.09 -9.26 -28.78
CA MET A 74 9.61 -9.93 -27.58
C MET A 74 8.49 -10.58 -26.75
N PRO A 75 8.79 -11.66 -25.99
CA PRO A 75 7.89 -12.16 -24.95
C PRO A 75 7.45 -11.05 -24.00
N LEU A 76 6.21 -11.11 -23.51
CA LEU A 76 5.61 -10.03 -22.74
C LEU A 76 6.38 -9.72 -21.45
N GLU A 77 6.84 -10.74 -20.69
CA GLU A 77 7.64 -10.49 -19.48
C GLU A 77 8.96 -9.79 -19.80
N GLN A 78 9.68 -10.28 -20.81
CA GLN A 78 10.96 -9.68 -21.20
C GLN A 78 10.75 -8.24 -21.66
N ARG A 79 9.69 -7.98 -22.44
CA ARG A 79 9.36 -6.64 -22.91
C ARG A 79 9.08 -5.70 -21.75
N ALA A 80 8.28 -6.13 -20.77
CA ALA A 80 7.93 -5.34 -19.60
C ALA A 80 9.16 -5.01 -18.74
N ALA A 81 9.99 -6.01 -18.41
CA ALA A 81 11.20 -5.81 -17.62
C ALA A 81 12.22 -4.92 -18.33
N ARG A 82 12.44 -5.11 -19.65
CA ARG A 82 13.36 -4.29 -20.46
C ARG A 82 12.90 -2.83 -20.55
N LEU A 83 11.61 -2.60 -20.77
CA LEU A 83 11.06 -1.24 -20.83
C LEU A 83 11.04 -0.57 -19.46
N ASN A 84 10.82 -1.31 -18.37
CA ASN A 84 10.96 -0.78 -17.02
C ASN A 84 12.39 -0.25 -16.77
N GLN A 85 13.41 -1.05 -17.10
CA GLN A 85 14.81 -0.64 -17.04
C GLN A 85 15.07 0.60 -17.89
N ALA A 86 14.62 0.58 -19.16
CA ALA A 86 14.88 1.67 -20.09
C ALA A 86 14.26 3.00 -19.61
N VAL A 87 13.03 2.95 -19.08
CA VAL A 87 12.35 4.12 -18.52
C VAL A 87 13.05 4.60 -17.25
N TYR A 88 13.44 3.68 -16.35
CA TYR A 88 14.21 4.03 -15.17
C TYR A 88 15.52 4.74 -15.54
N ALA A 89 16.28 4.22 -16.49
CA ALA A 89 17.53 4.83 -16.93
C ALA A 89 17.34 6.18 -17.65
N TYR A 90 16.24 6.32 -18.38
CA TYR A 90 15.92 7.52 -19.15
C TYR A 90 15.40 8.68 -18.28
N CYS A 91 14.54 8.37 -17.31
CA CYS A 91 13.84 9.37 -16.52
C CYS A 91 14.68 9.92 -15.36
N GLN A 92 14.48 11.21 -15.08
CA GLN A 92 15.12 11.95 -14.00
C GLN A 92 14.09 12.56 -13.05
N HIS A 93 14.46 12.73 -11.79
CA HIS A 93 13.60 13.39 -10.82
C HIS A 93 13.39 14.86 -11.22
N GLY A 94 12.15 15.35 -11.17
CA GLY A 94 11.83 16.72 -11.52
C GLY A 94 10.34 17.04 -11.49
N SER A 95 9.97 18.22 -11.97
CA SER A 95 8.58 18.67 -12.07
C SER A 95 7.94 18.24 -13.39
N THR A 96 6.70 17.76 -13.33
CA THR A 96 5.90 17.43 -14.52
C THR A 96 5.83 18.63 -15.49
N PRO A 97 6.06 18.43 -16.80
CA PRO A 97 5.94 19.48 -17.80
C PRO A 97 4.50 19.99 -17.92
N GLY A 98 4.33 21.19 -18.49
CA GLY A 98 3.00 21.78 -18.71
C GLY A 98 2.10 20.95 -19.64
N HIS A 99 2.70 20.14 -20.53
CA HIS A 99 2.00 19.17 -21.36
C HIS A 99 2.50 17.75 -21.07
N ILE A 100 1.60 16.85 -20.67
CA ILE A 100 1.98 15.53 -20.15
C ILE A 100 2.75 14.67 -21.17
N ASN A 101 2.44 14.78 -22.46
CA ASN A 101 3.15 14.02 -23.52
C ASN A 101 4.61 14.44 -23.71
N ASN A 102 5.03 15.59 -23.18
CA ASN A 102 6.43 16.00 -23.21
C ASN A 102 7.31 15.11 -22.31
N LEU A 103 6.69 14.29 -21.45
CA LEU A 103 7.40 13.28 -20.68
C LEU A 103 8.06 12.21 -21.57
N PHE A 104 7.53 11.95 -22.77
CA PHE A 104 8.18 11.07 -23.76
C PHE A 104 9.38 11.72 -24.47
N GLU A 105 9.64 13.01 -24.23
CA GLU A 105 10.75 13.78 -24.82
C GLU A 105 11.85 14.07 -23.82
N ASN A 106 11.47 14.48 -22.61
CA ASN A 106 12.39 14.90 -21.56
C ASN A 106 11.79 14.50 -20.21
N CYS A 107 11.78 13.20 -19.92
CA CYS A 107 11.17 12.63 -18.72
C CYS A 107 11.82 13.17 -17.43
N LYS A 108 11.32 14.31 -16.96
CA LYS A 108 11.65 14.92 -15.68
C LYS A 108 10.37 14.98 -14.87
N ALA A 109 10.23 14.08 -13.89
CA ALA A 109 8.97 13.92 -13.18
C ALA A 109 9.14 13.30 -11.78
N ALA A 110 8.04 13.19 -11.05
CA ALA A 110 7.89 12.29 -9.91
C ALA A 110 7.33 10.93 -10.37
N CYS A 111 7.08 10.02 -9.43
CA CYS A 111 6.65 8.63 -9.69
C CYS A 111 5.53 8.50 -10.73
N GLY A 112 4.45 9.27 -10.61
CA GLY A 112 3.34 9.23 -11.58
C GLY A 112 3.74 9.55 -13.03
N GLY A 113 4.75 10.40 -13.24
CA GLY A 113 5.25 10.69 -14.60
C GLY A 113 6.14 9.58 -15.16
N TYR A 114 6.93 8.91 -14.32
CA TYR A 114 7.68 7.71 -14.71
C TYR A 114 6.71 6.59 -15.11
N SER A 115 5.68 6.36 -14.28
CA SER A 115 4.62 5.39 -14.56
C SER A 115 3.87 5.74 -15.85
N TYR A 116 3.60 7.03 -16.12
CA TYR A 116 2.99 7.47 -17.37
C TYR A 116 3.83 7.11 -18.60
N VAL A 117 5.14 7.34 -18.55
CA VAL A 117 6.05 6.97 -19.64
C VAL A 117 6.09 5.46 -19.83
N LEU A 118 6.24 4.68 -18.76
CA LEU A 118 6.27 3.21 -18.82
C LEU A 118 4.97 2.65 -19.42
N ARG A 119 3.80 3.12 -18.96
CA ARG A 119 2.51 2.74 -19.55
C ARG A 119 2.45 3.07 -21.03
N GLY A 120 2.84 4.28 -21.43
CA GLY A 120 2.84 4.70 -22.83
C GLY A 120 3.67 3.80 -23.72
N VAL A 121 4.91 3.51 -23.33
CA VAL A 121 5.80 2.68 -24.15
C VAL A 121 5.32 1.23 -24.20
N LEU A 122 4.76 0.69 -23.13
CA LEU A 122 4.16 -0.66 -23.10
C LEU A 122 2.88 -0.75 -23.95
N GLU A 123 1.93 0.16 -23.73
CA GLU A 123 0.65 0.19 -24.45
C GLU A 123 0.86 0.46 -25.95
N ALA A 124 1.90 1.20 -26.34
CA ALA A 124 2.27 1.38 -27.74
C ALA A 124 2.55 0.05 -28.46
N THR A 125 3.04 -0.96 -27.73
CA THR A 125 3.34 -2.32 -28.21
C THR A 125 2.15 -3.28 -28.07
N GLY A 126 0.97 -2.79 -27.66
CA GLY A 126 -0.27 -3.55 -27.56
C GLY A 126 -0.50 -4.24 -26.21
N ILE A 127 0.34 -3.99 -25.20
CA ILE A 127 0.17 -4.59 -23.87
C ILE A 127 -0.82 -3.76 -23.05
N ARG A 128 -1.76 -4.42 -22.35
CA ARG A 128 -2.66 -3.72 -21.43
C ARG A 128 -1.93 -3.39 -20.14
N THR A 129 -2.16 -2.18 -19.62
CA THR A 129 -1.57 -1.73 -18.36
C THR A 129 -2.60 -1.03 -17.49
N ARG A 130 -2.30 -0.92 -16.19
CA ARG A 130 -3.05 -0.09 -15.23
C ARG A 130 -2.10 0.53 -14.22
N TYR A 131 -2.47 1.68 -13.65
CA TYR A 131 -1.76 2.18 -12.48
C TYR A 131 -2.15 1.38 -11.24
N VAL A 132 -1.15 1.18 -10.38
CA VAL A 132 -1.37 0.88 -8.98
C VAL A 132 -0.77 2.01 -8.17
N ASN A 133 -1.55 2.55 -7.26
CA ASN A 133 -1.09 3.59 -6.35
C ASN A 133 -0.96 2.99 -4.96
N LEU A 134 0.24 3.10 -4.42
CA LEU A 134 0.58 2.76 -3.05
C LEU A 134 0.47 4.04 -2.23
N TYR A 135 -0.35 4.03 -1.20
CA TYR A 135 -0.55 5.19 -0.36
C TYR A 135 0.12 5.03 1.00
N ASN A 136 0.60 6.16 1.51
CA ASN A 136 1.05 6.32 2.89
C ASN A 136 2.25 5.45 3.26
N ILE A 137 3.12 5.20 2.28
CA ILE A 137 4.39 4.54 2.48
C ILE A 137 5.27 5.36 3.44
N PRO A 138 5.84 4.74 4.50
CA PRO A 138 6.78 5.40 5.40
C PRO A 138 7.93 6.07 4.65
N ASN A 139 8.23 7.33 4.99
CA ASN A 139 9.30 8.16 4.41
C ASN A 139 9.18 8.52 2.91
N GLN A 140 8.32 7.86 2.13
CA GLN A 140 8.08 8.13 0.70
C GLN A 140 6.75 8.90 0.46
N GLY A 141 5.76 8.72 1.33
CA GLY A 141 4.42 9.25 1.16
C GLY A 141 3.61 8.42 0.16
N ASN A 142 3.30 8.98 -1.00
CA ASN A 142 2.54 8.26 -2.02
C ASN A 142 3.44 7.79 -3.15
N HIS A 143 3.13 6.63 -3.70
CA HIS A 143 3.88 6.09 -4.82
C HIS A 143 2.98 5.50 -5.90
N THR A 144 3.44 5.52 -7.14
CA THR A 144 2.70 4.98 -8.29
C THR A 144 3.59 4.00 -9.03
N VAL A 145 3.06 2.81 -9.28
CA VAL A 145 3.69 1.74 -10.07
C VAL A 145 2.74 1.34 -11.21
N VAL A 146 3.23 0.48 -12.10
CA VAL A 146 2.47 0.02 -13.27
C VAL A 146 2.31 -1.49 -13.19
N GLU A 147 1.07 -1.96 -13.27
CA GLU A 147 0.80 -3.36 -13.53
C GLU A 147 0.55 -3.59 -15.02
N VAL A 148 1.06 -4.72 -15.49
CA VAL A 148 1.12 -5.08 -16.90
C VAL A 148 0.41 -6.42 -17.06
N GLU A 149 -0.53 -6.52 -18.00
CA GLU A 149 -1.22 -7.80 -18.22
C GLU A 149 -0.32 -8.77 -18.99
N ILE A 150 0.02 -9.88 -18.35
CA ILE A 150 0.84 -10.95 -18.93
C ILE A 150 0.17 -12.29 -18.60
N ASP A 151 -0.29 -13.00 -19.63
CA ASP A 151 -0.98 -14.29 -19.51
C ASP A 151 -2.11 -14.33 -18.46
N GLY A 152 -2.88 -13.26 -18.40
CA GLY A 152 -4.01 -13.10 -17.47
C GLY A 152 -3.62 -12.77 -16.02
N ARG A 153 -2.33 -12.53 -15.76
CA ARG A 153 -1.80 -11.99 -14.50
C ARG A 153 -1.42 -10.52 -14.67
N TRP A 154 -1.23 -9.83 -13.54
CA TRP A 154 -0.94 -8.40 -13.49
C TRP A 154 0.35 -8.11 -12.73
N PRO A 155 1.52 -8.66 -13.12
CA PRO A 155 2.78 -8.30 -12.45
C PRO A 155 3.04 -6.80 -12.48
N PHE A 156 3.64 -6.28 -11.41
CA PHE A 156 3.92 -4.85 -11.28
C PHE A 156 5.39 -4.52 -11.54
N TYR A 157 5.59 -3.31 -12.05
CA TYR A 157 6.88 -2.73 -12.38
C TYR A 157 6.92 -1.29 -11.86
N ASP A 158 8.01 -0.95 -11.18
CA ASP A 158 8.26 0.37 -10.63
C ASP A 158 9.33 1.10 -11.44
N PRO A 159 8.94 1.98 -12.37
CA PRO A 159 9.90 2.70 -13.19
C PRO A 159 10.65 3.78 -12.40
N THR A 160 10.18 4.19 -11.22
CA THR A 160 10.79 5.27 -10.44
C THR A 160 12.05 4.79 -9.76
N PHE A 161 12.01 3.57 -9.22
CA PHE A 161 13.11 2.90 -8.55
C PHE A 161 13.75 1.79 -9.40
N GLY A 162 13.21 1.57 -10.61
CA GLY A 162 13.70 0.56 -11.54
C GLY A 162 13.43 -0.86 -11.04
N ALA A 163 12.43 -1.04 -10.20
CA ALA A 163 12.25 -2.27 -9.43
C ALA A 163 11.12 -3.13 -9.99
N TYR A 164 11.25 -4.43 -9.81
CA TYR A 164 10.14 -5.39 -9.88
C TYR A 164 10.50 -6.60 -9.02
N PHE A 165 9.54 -7.48 -8.78
CA PHE A 165 9.70 -8.63 -7.89
C PHE A 165 9.44 -9.91 -8.65
N THR A 166 10.20 -10.95 -8.32
CA THR A 166 9.97 -12.31 -8.83
C THR A 166 9.89 -13.31 -7.69
N ASP A 167 9.24 -14.44 -7.94
CA ASP A 167 9.05 -15.52 -6.95
C ASP A 167 10.34 -16.15 -6.41
N ASN A 168 11.47 -15.88 -7.04
CA ASN A 168 12.77 -16.44 -6.66
C ASN A 168 13.91 -15.41 -6.66
N GLY A 169 13.60 -14.12 -6.81
CA GLY A 169 14.59 -13.04 -6.88
C GLY A 169 15.46 -13.03 -8.13
N GLN A 170 15.23 -13.91 -9.12
CA GLN A 170 16.00 -13.97 -10.35
C GLN A 170 15.28 -13.25 -11.48
N ALA A 171 16.06 -12.68 -12.41
CA ALA A 171 15.52 -11.87 -13.49
C ALA A 171 14.64 -12.67 -14.48
N ASP A 172 14.84 -13.98 -14.55
CA ASP A 172 14.04 -14.95 -15.31
C ASP A 172 12.94 -15.63 -14.47
N GLY A 173 12.83 -15.28 -13.19
CA GLY A 173 11.78 -15.73 -12.29
C GLY A 173 10.40 -15.20 -12.67
N LYS A 174 9.36 -15.76 -12.05
CA LYS A 174 7.98 -15.39 -12.34
C LYS A 174 7.68 -14.02 -11.73
N PRO A 175 7.35 -12.98 -12.51
CA PRO A 175 7.06 -11.68 -11.93
C PRO A 175 5.81 -11.71 -11.03
N LEU A 176 5.88 -10.96 -9.93
CA LEU A 176 4.83 -10.84 -8.91
C LEU A 176 3.98 -9.59 -9.15
N ASN A 177 2.69 -9.68 -8.81
CA ASN A 177 1.79 -8.55 -8.74
C ASN A 177 1.89 -7.84 -7.38
N VAL A 178 1.24 -6.68 -7.24
CA VAL A 178 1.38 -5.87 -6.02
C VAL A 178 0.78 -6.56 -4.79
N GLU A 179 -0.29 -7.34 -4.94
CA GLU A 179 -0.95 -8.04 -3.84
C GLU A 179 -0.11 -9.22 -3.35
N GLU A 180 0.53 -9.95 -4.28
CA GLU A 180 1.52 -11.00 -3.97
C GLU A 180 2.62 -10.42 -3.06
N VAL A 181 3.21 -9.29 -3.46
CA VAL A 181 4.28 -8.64 -2.70
C VAL A 181 3.80 -8.06 -1.37
N ALA A 182 2.65 -7.38 -1.34
CA ALA A 182 2.17 -6.69 -0.15
C ALA A 182 1.65 -7.65 0.94
N TYR A 183 1.03 -8.77 0.56
CA TYR A 183 0.28 -9.59 1.53
C TYR A 183 0.76 -11.04 1.67
N TRP A 184 1.42 -11.62 0.67
CA TRP A 184 1.69 -13.07 0.67
C TRP A 184 3.14 -13.40 0.97
N GLU A 185 4.07 -12.53 0.56
CA GLU A 185 5.48 -12.72 0.87
C GLU A 185 5.79 -12.34 2.32
N LYS A 186 6.70 -13.10 2.96
CA LYS A 186 7.14 -12.77 4.30
C LYS A 186 8.04 -11.54 4.26
N GLU A 187 7.83 -10.62 5.20
CA GLU A 187 8.61 -9.39 5.33
C GLU A 187 10.12 -9.65 5.40
N THR A 188 10.56 -10.72 6.06
CA THR A 188 11.98 -11.07 6.17
C THR A 188 12.61 -11.59 4.87
N GLU A 189 11.82 -11.86 3.84
CA GLU A 189 12.27 -12.50 2.59
C GLU A 189 12.10 -11.57 1.37
N ILE A 190 11.38 -10.44 1.50
CA ILE A 190 11.05 -9.58 0.35
C ILE A 190 12.28 -8.94 -0.31
N GLY A 191 13.33 -8.67 0.47
CA GLY A 191 14.62 -8.17 -0.04
C GLY A 191 15.32 -9.15 -0.97
N ASP A 192 15.07 -10.46 -0.83
CA ASP A 192 15.63 -11.48 -1.71
C ASP A 192 14.84 -11.63 -3.01
N LEU A 193 13.63 -11.06 -3.09
CA LEU A 193 12.73 -11.18 -4.24
C LEU A 193 12.79 -9.98 -5.19
N VAL A 194 13.40 -8.88 -4.77
CA VAL A 194 13.47 -7.63 -5.54
C VAL A 194 14.63 -7.63 -6.53
N LEU A 195 14.34 -7.17 -7.74
CA LEU A 195 15.34 -6.89 -8.77
C LEU A 195 15.35 -5.39 -9.03
N GLN A 196 16.48 -4.73 -8.78
CA GLN A 196 16.65 -3.31 -9.09
C GLN A 196 17.37 -3.15 -10.44
N SER A 197 16.83 -2.33 -11.33
CA SER A 197 17.47 -1.97 -12.59
C SER A 197 18.73 -1.15 -12.36
N LYS A 198 19.74 -1.33 -13.19
CA LYS A 198 20.83 -0.37 -13.35
C LYS A 198 20.29 0.96 -13.90
N LYS A 199 20.74 2.08 -13.32
CA LYS A 199 20.29 3.43 -13.71
C LYS A 199 20.92 3.91 -15.02
N GLU A 200 22.01 3.30 -15.45
CA GLU A 200 22.65 3.60 -16.73
C GLU A 200 21.89 3.02 -17.93
N LYS A 201 22.09 3.62 -19.10
CA LYS A 201 21.52 3.12 -20.35
C LYS A 201 22.20 1.79 -20.73
N THR A 202 21.41 0.73 -20.89
CA THR A 202 21.87 -0.58 -21.36
C THR A 202 21.31 -0.90 -22.75
N ASP A 203 21.92 -1.89 -23.44
CA ASP A 203 21.34 -2.44 -24.67
C ASP A 203 20.16 -3.36 -24.31
N ILE A 204 18.96 -2.78 -24.33
CA ILE A 204 17.74 -3.53 -24.01
C ILE A 204 17.28 -4.46 -25.15
N LEU A 205 17.88 -4.42 -26.34
CA LEU A 205 17.51 -5.30 -27.45
C LEU A 205 18.23 -6.64 -27.37
N THR A 206 19.52 -6.61 -27.06
CA THR A 206 20.36 -7.82 -27.14
C THR A 206 20.93 -8.29 -25.81
N GLY A 207 20.99 -7.42 -24.79
CA GLY A 207 21.50 -7.78 -23.46
C GLY A 207 20.61 -8.80 -22.74
N THR A 208 21.17 -9.49 -21.74
CA THR A 208 20.38 -10.36 -20.86
C THR A 208 19.68 -9.55 -19.76
N LEU A 209 18.59 -10.07 -19.19
CA LEU A 209 17.95 -9.39 -18.05
C LEU A 209 18.87 -9.35 -16.82
N SER A 210 19.66 -10.39 -16.58
CA SER A 210 20.63 -10.41 -15.48
C SER A 210 21.70 -9.34 -15.62
N ASP A 211 22.05 -8.91 -16.84
CA ASP A 211 23.00 -7.81 -17.05
C ASP A 211 22.37 -6.44 -16.78
N MET A 212 21.04 -6.35 -16.82
CA MET A 212 20.27 -5.10 -16.67
C MET A 212 19.90 -4.80 -15.22
N TYR A 213 19.84 -5.83 -14.38
CA TYR A 213 19.40 -5.73 -13.00
C TYR A 213 20.56 -6.05 -12.04
N GLN A 214 20.48 -5.48 -10.85
CA GLN A 214 21.35 -5.72 -9.71
C GLN A 214 20.50 -6.23 -8.54
N TYR A 215 21.14 -6.98 -7.65
CA TYR A 215 20.52 -7.58 -6.46
C TYR A 215 20.73 -6.73 -5.20
N ASP A 216 20.88 -5.42 -5.38
CA ASP A 216 21.04 -4.46 -4.29
C ASP A 216 20.00 -3.37 -4.49
N TYR A 217 19.16 -3.16 -3.48
CA TYR A 217 18.10 -2.16 -3.46
C TYR A 217 18.48 -1.05 -2.47
N ASP A 218 19.10 0.00 -2.97
CA ASP A 218 19.59 1.11 -2.14
C ASP A 218 18.94 2.44 -2.54
N HIS A 219 17.92 2.83 -1.77
CA HIS A 219 17.19 4.07 -1.97
C HIS A 219 16.92 4.80 -0.66
N PRO A 220 17.23 6.12 -0.58
CA PRO A 220 17.18 6.86 0.69
C PRO A 220 15.76 7.07 1.23
N TYR A 221 14.75 7.04 0.37
CA TYR A 221 13.36 7.35 0.72
C TYR A 221 12.39 6.21 0.44
N MET A 222 12.86 5.10 -0.13
CA MET A 222 12.04 3.93 -0.40
C MET A 222 12.87 2.72 0.00
N LYS A 223 12.44 1.98 1.01
CA LYS A 223 13.03 0.67 1.33
C LYS A 223 12.26 -0.44 0.59
N VAL A 224 12.72 -1.68 0.65
CA VAL A 224 11.97 -2.79 0.00
C VAL A 224 10.69 -3.08 0.79
N GLU A 225 10.76 -3.03 2.11
CA GLU A 225 9.64 -3.28 3.03
C GLU A 225 8.51 -2.24 2.85
N ASN A 226 8.83 -1.08 2.28
CA ASN A 226 7.85 -0.05 1.97
C ASN A 226 6.79 -0.49 0.92
N TYR A 227 7.06 -1.51 0.10
CA TYR A 227 6.03 -2.08 -0.78
C TYR A 227 4.99 -2.90 0.01
N GLN A 228 5.35 -3.41 1.19
CA GLN A 228 4.44 -4.10 2.11
C GLN A 228 3.79 -3.13 3.10
N ALA A 229 4.52 -2.10 3.53
CA ALA A 229 4.02 -1.06 4.44
C ALA A 229 3.10 -0.02 3.76
N ALA A 230 2.64 -0.28 2.53
CA ALA A 230 1.68 0.59 1.87
C ALA A 230 0.27 0.32 2.42
N GLU A 231 -0.24 1.23 3.25
CA GLU A 231 -1.57 1.13 3.89
C GLU A 231 -2.71 0.83 2.92
N THR A 232 -2.63 1.38 1.71
CA THR A 232 -3.63 1.09 0.68
C THR A 232 -3.02 0.95 -0.69
N LEU A 233 -3.44 -0.13 -1.35
CA LEU A 233 -3.27 -0.35 -2.77
C LEU A 233 -4.55 0.07 -3.50
N TRP A 234 -4.43 1.00 -4.44
CA TRP A 234 -5.54 1.37 -5.31
C TRP A 234 -5.19 1.11 -6.76
N HIS A 235 -6.03 0.31 -7.40
CA HIS A 235 -5.90 0.02 -8.82
C HIS A 235 -6.78 0.98 -9.61
N GLU A 236 -6.22 1.54 -10.68
CA GLU A 236 -6.99 2.39 -11.58
C GLU A 236 -8.17 1.62 -12.18
N GLY A 237 -9.34 2.27 -12.23
CA GLY A 237 -10.56 1.70 -12.78
C GLY A 237 -11.38 0.84 -11.80
N MET A 238 -10.94 0.70 -10.54
CA MET A 238 -11.73 0.04 -9.49
C MET A 238 -12.42 1.06 -8.58
N ASP A 239 -13.73 0.87 -8.38
CA ASP A 239 -14.55 1.62 -7.40
C ASP A 239 -14.25 1.11 -5.98
N GLN A 240 -13.00 1.25 -5.54
CA GLN A 240 -12.56 0.85 -4.21
C GLN A 240 -12.68 2.03 -3.23
N ILE A 241 -13.24 1.75 -2.05
CA ILE A 241 -13.15 2.65 -0.91
C ILE A 241 -11.79 2.41 -0.25
N THR A 242 -10.95 3.43 -0.21
CA THR A 242 -9.69 3.40 0.54
C THR A 242 -10.01 3.46 2.03
N ILE A 243 -9.63 2.44 2.78
CA ILE A 243 -9.71 2.43 4.24
C ILE A 243 -8.40 3.03 4.75
N LEU A 244 -8.50 4.11 5.53
CA LEU A 244 -7.37 4.78 6.16
C LEU A 244 -7.48 4.55 7.67
N ASP A 245 -6.67 3.67 8.24
CA ASP A 245 -6.81 3.27 9.63
C ASP A 245 -5.94 4.10 10.58
N ILE A 246 -6.44 4.26 11.79
CA ILE A 246 -5.76 4.89 12.92
C ILE A 246 -5.81 3.87 14.05
N GLY A 247 -4.69 3.19 14.29
CA GLY A 247 -4.49 2.36 15.48
C GLY A 247 -4.36 3.23 16.74
N LEU A 248 -5.09 2.87 17.79
CA LEU A 248 -5.12 3.55 19.07
C LEU A 248 -5.05 2.49 20.18
N SER A 249 -4.00 2.51 20.99
CA SER A 249 -3.89 1.63 22.16
C SER A 249 -4.26 2.40 23.43
N ILE A 250 -5.25 1.90 24.18
CA ILE A 250 -5.65 2.47 25.46
C ILE A 250 -4.63 2.11 26.53
N GLU A 251 -3.99 3.13 27.12
CA GLU A 251 -3.08 3.00 28.25
C GLU A 251 -3.64 3.82 29.42
N ASP A 252 -3.70 3.22 30.62
CA ASP A 252 -4.28 3.86 31.82
C ASP A 252 -5.69 4.45 31.59
N GLY A 253 -6.48 3.80 30.73
CA GLY A 253 -7.86 4.19 30.40
C GLY A 253 -7.98 5.36 29.41
N LEU A 254 -6.88 5.79 28.77
CA LEU A 254 -6.86 6.88 27.82
C LEU A 254 -6.00 6.56 26.59
N THR A 255 -6.39 7.07 25.44
CA THR A 255 -5.50 7.22 24.29
C THR A 255 -5.86 8.48 23.51
N LYS A 256 -4.86 9.08 22.85
CA LYS A 256 -5.01 10.41 22.27
C LYS A 256 -4.07 10.66 21.10
N ILE A 257 -4.62 11.32 20.07
CA ILE A 257 -3.89 11.96 18.99
C ILE A 257 -4.36 13.42 18.89
N GLY A 258 -3.44 14.36 18.73
CA GLY A 258 -3.67 15.78 18.54
C GLY A 258 -3.82 16.60 19.83
N ASP A 259 -3.81 17.93 19.68
CA ASP A 259 -3.93 18.88 20.79
C ASP A 259 -5.29 19.56 20.81
N PHE A 260 -6.19 19.11 21.70
CA PHE A 260 -7.52 19.68 21.86
C PHE A 260 -7.53 21.13 22.39
N SER A 261 -6.40 21.62 22.91
CA SER A 261 -6.25 23.01 23.34
C SER A 261 -6.01 23.95 22.16
N ALA A 262 -5.47 23.45 21.05
CA ALA A 262 -5.18 24.20 19.83
C ALA A 262 -6.41 24.94 19.31
N LYS A 263 -6.19 26.19 18.86
CA LYS A 263 -7.27 27.10 18.44
C LYS A 263 -7.27 27.33 16.94
N THR A 264 -6.10 27.28 16.31
CA THR A 264 -5.95 27.55 14.87
C THR A 264 -5.84 26.27 14.07
N LYS A 265 -6.20 26.32 12.77
CA LYS A 265 -5.97 25.20 11.85
C LYS A 265 -4.51 24.74 11.85
N SER A 266 -3.58 25.69 11.88
CA SER A 266 -2.15 25.40 11.82
C SER A 266 -1.67 24.65 13.06
N GLU A 267 -2.09 25.07 14.25
CA GLU A 267 -1.75 24.39 15.52
C GLU A 267 -2.32 22.98 15.56
N MET A 268 -3.61 22.82 15.21
CA MET A 268 -4.27 21.52 15.17
C MET A 268 -3.58 20.56 14.20
N HIS A 269 -3.28 21.04 12.99
CA HIS A 269 -2.57 20.28 11.97
C HIS A 269 -1.17 19.86 12.43
N ALA A 270 -0.40 20.79 13.00
CA ALA A 270 0.95 20.50 13.48
C ALA A 270 0.97 19.48 14.63
N ALA A 271 0.02 19.57 15.56
CA ALA A 271 -0.09 18.60 16.65
C ALA A 271 -0.44 17.21 16.14
N TYR A 272 -1.45 17.12 15.26
CA TYR A 272 -1.85 15.86 14.64
C TYR A 272 -0.69 15.20 13.88
N PHE A 273 -0.04 15.95 12.98
CA PHE A 273 1.05 15.42 12.15
C PHE A 273 2.27 15.00 12.96
N ARG A 274 2.59 15.70 14.06
CA ARG A 274 3.68 15.32 14.94
C ARG A 274 3.42 13.94 15.55
N GLU A 275 2.20 13.68 15.98
CA GLU A 275 1.85 12.43 16.69
C GLU A 275 1.64 11.27 15.73
N THR A 276 0.92 11.46 14.62
CA THR A 276 0.82 10.42 13.58
C THR A 276 2.18 10.15 12.93
N GLY A 277 3.02 11.18 12.78
CA GLY A 277 4.37 11.03 12.30
C GLY A 277 5.29 10.27 13.27
N ALA A 278 5.06 10.37 14.58
CA ALA A 278 5.81 9.60 15.56
C ALA A 278 5.46 8.11 15.50
N ILE A 279 4.18 7.78 15.32
CA ILE A 279 3.69 6.41 15.14
C ILE A 279 4.25 5.80 13.85
N LEU A 280 4.17 6.52 12.72
CA LEU A 280 4.74 6.06 11.43
C LEU A 280 6.25 5.82 11.43
N LEU A 281 6.97 6.44 12.38
CA LEU A 281 8.43 6.38 12.46
C LEU A 281 8.90 5.48 13.61
N ASP A 282 8.01 4.77 14.27
CA ASP A 282 8.40 3.81 15.29
C ASP A 282 8.89 2.49 14.68
N ASP A 283 9.38 1.60 15.54
CA ASP A 283 9.97 0.33 15.14
C ASP A 283 8.92 -0.79 14.94
N ASP A 284 7.62 -0.53 15.14
CA ASP A 284 6.56 -1.52 14.93
C ASP A 284 6.03 -1.41 13.48
N PRO A 285 6.34 -2.37 12.60
CA PRO A 285 5.89 -2.33 11.21
C PRO A 285 4.36 -2.41 11.05
N ARG A 286 3.63 -2.71 12.13
CA ARG A 286 2.16 -2.72 12.14
C ARG A 286 1.56 -1.34 12.41
N ASN A 287 2.36 -0.37 12.86
CA ASN A 287 1.93 1.00 13.14
C ASN A 287 1.86 1.82 11.85
N ASP A 288 0.88 1.46 11.02
CA ASP A 288 0.63 2.08 9.73
C ASP A 288 -0.51 3.10 9.83
N ILE A 289 -0.18 4.30 10.34
CA ILE A 289 -1.14 5.41 10.42
C ILE A 289 -0.93 6.41 9.29
N SER A 290 -1.91 6.54 8.42
CA SER A 290 -1.80 7.54 7.37
C SER A 290 -2.02 8.96 7.83
N PHE A 291 -1.16 9.90 7.42
CA PHE A 291 -1.44 11.34 7.61
C PHE A 291 -2.71 11.79 6.86
N ARG A 292 -3.14 11.04 5.83
CA ARG A 292 -4.36 11.31 5.07
C ARG A 292 -5.63 10.93 5.83
N THR A 293 -5.54 10.16 6.91
CA THR A 293 -6.68 9.87 7.80
C THR A 293 -7.34 11.16 8.33
N SER A 294 -6.57 12.26 8.40
CA SER A 294 -7.10 13.58 8.73
C SER A 294 -7.97 14.21 7.64
N TYR A 295 -7.94 13.75 6.38
CA TYR A 295 -8.63 14.39 5.25
C TYR A 295 -9.92 13.66 4.90
N LEU A 296 -11.05 14.19 5.37
CA LEU A 296 -12.36 13.59 5.13
C LEU A 296 -12.99 14.19 3.86
N TYR A 297 -12.77 13.55 2.71
CA TYR A 297 -13.19 14.02 1.38
C TYR A 297 -13.70 12.89 0.47
N ASN A 298 -14.80 13.12 -0.27
CA ASN A 298 -15.45 12.08 -1.07
C ASN A 298 -15.40 12.23 -2.59
N SER A 299 -15.01 13.39 -3.16
CA SER A 299 -15.30 13.65 -4.58
C SER A 299 -14.30 13.01 -5.55
N VAL A 300 -13.03 12.83 -5.15
CA VAL A 300 -11.97 12.36 -6.06
C VAL A 300 -11.61 10.90 -5.79
N ARG A 301 -11.63 10.49 -4.52
CA ARG A 301 -11.34 9.12 -4.08
C ARG A 301 -12.20 8.84 -2.86
N PRO A 302 -13.18 7.93 -2.92
CA PRO A 302 -13.94 7.57 -1.74
C PRO A 302 -12.97 6.93 -0.75
N SER A 303 -12.78 7.59 0.37
CA SER A 303 -11.99 7.07 1.49
C SER A 303 -12.85 7.09 2.74
N ILE A 304 -12.53 6.19 3.67
CA ILE A 304 -13.12 6.12 4.99
C ILE A 304 -11.99 6.08 6.00
N THR A 305 -12.03 7.00 6.96
CA THR A 305 -11.10 6.94 8.09
C THR A 305 -11.66 5.96 9.10
N THR A 306 -10.85 5.03 9.57
CA THR A 306 -11.22 4.08 10.62
C THR A 306 -10.37 4.30 11.86
N LEU A 307 -10.99 4.09 13.02
CA LEU A 307 -10.35 4.15 14.32
C LEU A 307 -10.38 2.73 14.87
N THR A 308 -9.24 2.06 14.92
CA THR A 308 -9.07 0.77 15.58
C THR A 308 -8.57 1.03 17.00
N VAL A 309 -9.41 0.74 17.99
CA VAL A 309 -9.11 1.00 19.40
C VAL A 309 -8.87 -0.33 20.11
N ASP A 310 -7.61 -0.57 20.48
CA ASP A 310 -7.18 -1.73 21.25
C ASP A 310 -7.28 -1.46 22.75
N GLY A 311 -7.52 -2.53 23.52
CA GLY A 311 -7.61 -2.45 24.98
C GLY A 311 -8.98 -1.96 25.46
N THR A 312 -10.04 -2.14 24.66
CA THR A 312 -11.37 -1.66 25.04
C THR A 312 -12.08 -2.54 26.05
N GLY A 313 -11.73 -3.82 26.20
CA GLY A 313 -12.43 -4.71 27.11
C GLY A 313 -13.90 -4.99 26.71
N THR A 314 -14.39 -6.18 27.04
CA THR A 314 -15.76 -6.57 26.71
C THR A 314 -16.81 -5.86 27.58
N ASN A 315 -17.83 -5.27 26.95
CA ASN A 315 -18.96 -4.53 27.57
C ASN A 315 -18.57 -3.25 28.33
N GLN A 316 -17.41 -2.66 28.02
CA GLN A 316 -16.99 -1.41 28.63
C GLN A 316 -17.47 -0.20 27.82
N ASN A 317 -17.79 0.90 28.51
CA ASN A 317 -18.23 2.14 27.88
C ASN A 317 -17.05 3.08 27.66
N PHE A 318 -17.07 3.75 26.51
CA PHE A 318 -16.05 4.71 26.13
C PHE A 318 -16.68 6.01 25.66
N ASN A 319 -16.00 7.11 25.96
CA ASN A 319 -16.23 8.40 25.36
C ASN A 319 -15.16 8.66 24.30
N VAL A 320 -15.58 8.99 23.08
CA VAL A 320 -14.69 9.42 22.00
C VAL A 320 -14.91 10.90 21.76
N ARG A 321 -13.85 11.69 21.87
CA ARG A 321 -13.84 13.10 21.53
C ARG A 321 -13.07 13.26 20.23
N LEU A 322 -13.69 13.90 19.25
CA LEU A 322 -13.10 14.17 17.94
C LEU A 322 -13.02 15.67 17.70
N MET A 323 -11.85 16.16 17.31
CA MET A 323 -11.62 17.55 16.95
C MET A 323 -11.58 17.69 15.43
N PHE A 324 -12.54 18.41 14.88
CA PHE A 324 -12.65 18.67 13.45
C PHE A 324 -12.33 20.12 13.08
N PHE A 325 -11.93 20.34 11.83
CA PHE A 325 -11.90 21.65 11.19
C PHE A 325 -12.60 21.62 9.84
N ASN A 326 -13.63 22.44 9.68
CA ASN A 326 -14.31 22.66 8.41
C ASN A 326 -13.79 23.97 7.77
N PRO A 327 -12.98 23.92 6.69
CA PRO A 327 -12.44 25.12 6.06
C PRO A 327 -13.48 25.90 5.23
N HIS A 328 -14.68 25.37 5.05
CA HIS A 328 -15.69 25.95 4.17
C HIS A 328 -16.62 26.89 4.93
N THR A 329 -17.24 27.82 4.20
CA THR A 329 -18.24 28.75 4.74
C THR A 329 -19.59 28.10 4.99
N LYS A 330 -19.81 26.87 4.49
CA LYS A 330 -21.03 26.09 4.67
C LYS A 330 -20.79 24.95 5.65
N GLN A 331 -21.83 24.60 6.38
CA GLN A 331 -21.85 23.40 7.21
C GLN A 331 -21.61 22.15 6.35
N THR A 332 -20.88 21.18 6.90
CA THR A 332 -20.78 19.82 6.35
C THR A 332 -21.39 18.81 7.33
N ARG A 333 -21.46 17.55 6.93
CA ARG A 333 -21.97 16.45 7.77
C ARG A 333 -20.93 15.36 7.85
N ILE A 334 -20.60 14.91 9.06
CA ILE A 334 -19.75 13.74 9.29
C ILE A 334 -20.64 12.61 9.77
N GLN A 335 -20.39 11.40 9.25
CA GLN A 335 -20.97 10.18 9.73
C GLN A 335 -19.97 9.44 10.62
N MET A 336 -20.45 8.93 11.75
CA MET A 336 -19.75 7.99 12.60
C MET A 336 -20.57 6.72 12.76
N MET A 337 -19.91 5.56 12.66
CA MET A 337 -20.55 4.25 12.81
C MET A 337 -19.57 3.21 13.33
N ALA A 338 -20.05 2.15 13.98
CA ALA A 338 -19.26 0.94 14.21
C ALA A 338 -19.13 0.16 12.88
N LEU A 339 -17.98 -0.45 12.62
CA LEU A 339 -17.73 -1.18 11.37
C LEU A 339 -18.03 -2.69 11.44
N ASP A 340 -18.36 -3.19 12.62
CA ASP A 340 -18.66 -4.60 12.85
C ASP A 340 -19.41 -4.76 14.20
N LYS A 341 -19.38 -5.97 14.77
CA LYS A 341 -20.01 -6.27 16.06
C LYS A 341 -19.15 -5.86 17.26
N SER A 342 -17.95 -5.32 17.05
CA SER A 342 -17.03 -4.95 18.13
C SER A 342 -17.48 -3.75 18.95
N ALA A 343 -18.40 -2.93 18.42
CA ALA A 343 -18.87 -1.75 19.12
C ALA A 343 -20.35 -1.48 18.87
N VAL A 344 -21.03 -1.01 19.91
CA VAL A 344 -22.39 -0.45 19.83
C VAL A 344 -22.29 1.05 20.01
N TYR A 345 -22.54 1.79 18.94
CA TYR A 345 -22.48 3.25 18.93
C TYR A 345 -23.75 3.86 19.54
N HIS A 346 -23.59 4.74 20.53
CA HIS A 346 -24.66 5.40 21.26
C HIS A 346 -24.68 6.90 20.94
N GLY A 347 -25.32 7.28 19.84
CA GLY A 347 -25.43 8.69 19.47
C GLY A 347 -26.03 8.95 18.09
N GLN A 348 -26.02 10.23 17.72
CA GLN A 348 -26.33 10.61 16.34
C GLN A 348 -25.22 10.09 15.43
N GLN A 349 -25.58 9.24 14.48
CA GLN A 349 -24.64 8.74 13.48
C GLN A 349 -24.20 9.81 12.50
N VAL A 350 -24.97 10.90 12.35
CA VAL A 350 -24.65 12.00 11.45
C VAL A 350 -24.60 13.31 12.23
N ILE A 351 -23.41 13.91 12.27
CA ILE A 351 -23.11 15.13 13.01
C ILE A 351 -22.94 16.30 12.04
N ALA A 352 -23.59 17.41 12.35
CA ALA A 352 -23.42 18.70 11.69
C ALA A 352 -22.09 19.34 12.10
N LEU A 353 -21.22 19.65 11.14
CA LEU A 353 -19.99 20.40 11.38
C LEU A 353 -20.11 21.84 10.84
N PRO A 354 -20.25 22.85 11.71
CA PRO A 354 -20.22 24.25 11.29
C PRO A 354 -18.86 24.64 10.70
N PRO A 355 -18.76 25.79 9.99
CA PRO A 355 -17.48 26.37 9.59
C PRO A 355 -16.51 26.52 10.77
N GLY A 356 -15.24 26.22 10.56
CA GLY A 356 -14.18 26.34 11.56
C GLY A 356 -14.01 25.11 12.44
N ARG A 357 -13.50 25.34 13.66
CA ARG A 357 -13.16 24.29 14.64
C ARG A 357 -14.40 23.78 15.35
N SER A 358 -14.54 22.47 15.47
CA SER A 358 -15.60 21.79 16.23
C SER A 358 -15.00 20.67 17.07
N ILE A 359 -15.50 20.47 18.30
CA ILE A 359 -15.27 19.24 19.07
C ILE A 359 -16.59 18.51 19.15
N VAL A 360 -16.56 17.22 18.84
CA VAL A 360 -17.71 16.33 18.88
C VAL A 360 -17.41 15.22 19.87
N GLU A 361 -18.37 14.91 20.73
CA GLU A 361 -18.24 13.84 21.72
C GLU A 361 -19.32 12.80 21.44
N VAL A 362 -18.91 11.54 21.42
CA VAL A 362 -19.76 10.39 21.12
C VAL A 362 -19.43 9.27 22.08
N ASN A 363 -20.41 8.42 22.40
CA ASN A 363 -20.18 7.28 23.27
C ASN A 363 -20.35 5.98 22.48
N PHE A 364 -19.60 4.96 22.85
CA PHE A 364 -19.83 3.60 22.36
C PHE A 364 -19.60 2.59 23.50
N THR A 365 -20.24 1.43 23.39
CA THR A 365 -19.92 0.27 24.21
C THR A 365 -19.10 -0.69 23.39
N ALA A 366 -17.92 -1.06 23.87
CA ALA A 366 -17.12 -2.11 23.28
C ALA A 366 -17.74 -3.47 23.57
N MET A 367 -17.81 -4.34 22.58
CA MET A 367 -18.31 -5.71 22.68
C MET A 367 -17.16 -6.73 22.68
N GLU A 368 -15.95 -6.27 22.34
CA GLU A 368 -14.73 -7.06 22.21
C GLU A 368 -13.54 -6.23 22.73
N ASP A 369 -12.36 -6.84 22.81
CA ASP A 369 -11.13 -6.18 23.29
C ASP A 369 -10.53 -5.20 22.28
N VAL A 370 -11.02 -5.23 21.05
CA VAL A 370 -10.69 -4.32 19.95
C VAL A 370 -11.98 -3.76 19.41
N SER A 371 -12.10 -2.44 19.28
CA SER A 371 -13.28 -1.77 18.72
C SER A 371 -12.95 -1.01 17.43
N ARG A 372 -13.81 -1.11 16.42
CA ARG A 372 -13.61 -0.41 15.13
C ARG A 372 -14.72 0.58 14.83
N LEU A 373 -14.35 1.85 14.66
CA LEU A 373 -15.24 2.95 14.32
C LEU A 373 -14.87 3.55 12.97
N ALA A 374 -15.84 3.81 12.11
CA ALA A 374 -15.66 4.57 10.89
C ALA A 374 -16.04 6.05 11.10
N VAL A 375 -15.25 6.94 10.51
CA VAL A 375 -15.46 8.38 10.42
C VAL A 375 -15.42 8.78 8.94
N ARG A 376 -16.52 9.35 8.44
CA ARG A 376 -16.65 9.70 7.03
C ARG A 376 -17.34 11.04 6.84
N ASN A 377 -16.87 11.87 5.92
CA ASN A 377 -17.64 13.02 5.48
C ASN A 377 -18.81 12.58 4.60
N MET A 378 -19.97 13.20 4.70
CA MET A 378 -21.13 12.95 3.84
C MET A 378 -21.34 14.04 2.78
N GLY A 379 -20.54 15.10 2.80
CA GLY A 379 -20.52 16.13 1.77
C GLY A 379 -19.81 15.61 0.52
N PRO A 380 -20.47 15.60 -0.66
CA PRO A 380 -19.87 15.04 -1.88
C PRO A 380 -18.62 15.79 -2.33
N SER A 381 -18.54 17.11 -2.07
CA SER A 381 -17.44 17.97 -2.56
C SER A 381 -16.88 18.92 -1.49
N ILE A 382 -17.17 18.65 -0.22
CA ILE A 382 -16.73 19.50 0.89
C ILE A 382 -15.65 18.72 1.64
N LEU A 383 -14.42 19.23 1.70
CA LEU A 383 -13.34 18.68 2.53
C LEU A 383 -13.54 19.10 3.99
N ALA A 384 -13.42 18.16 4.93
CA ALA A 384 -13.30 18.42 6.35
C ALA A 384 -12.01 17.78 6.88
N TYR A 385 -11.49 18.28 7.99
CA TYR A 385 -10.30 17.72 8.63
C TYR A 385 -10.62 17.11 10.00
N LEU A 386 -10.04 15.96 10.32
CA LEU A 386 -9.97 15.37 11.65
C LEU A 386 -8.55 15.62 12.20
N TYR A 387 -8.42 16.44 13.24
CA TYR A 387 -7.12 16.85 13.81
C TYR A 387 -6.94 16.47 15.28
N GLY A 388 -7.90 15.76 15.86
CA GLY A 388 -7.73 15.22 17.20
C GLY A 388 -8.69 14.09 17.48
N ILE A 389 -8.21 13.08 18.19
CA ILE A 389 -8.94 11.90 18.63
C ILE A 389 -8.55 11.68 20.08
N GLU A 390 -9.51 11.49 20.96
CA GLU A 390 -9.28 11.13 22.36
C GLU A 390 -10.31 10.07 22.72
N VAL A 391 -9.87 8.92 23.22
CA VAL A 391 -10.76 7.82 23.66
C VAL A 391 -10.51 7.61 25.14
N LEU A 392 -11.58 7.75 25.94
CA LEU A 392 -11.55 7.67 27.39
C LEU A 392 -12.48 6.55 27.88
N ALA A 393 -11.94 5.64 28.67
CA ALA A 393 -12.70 4.65 29.43
C ALA A 393 -13.60 5.35 30.46
N GLN A 394 -14.89 4.96 30.52
CA GLN A 394 -15.86 5.50 31.49
C GLN A 394 -15.98 4.67 32.76
#